data_AF-A0A358Y4Y9-F1
#
_entry.id   AF-A0A358Y4Y9-F1
#
_cell.length_a   1.000
_cell.length_b   1.000
_cell.length_c   1.000
_cell.angle_alpha   90.00
_cell.angle_beta   90.00
_cell.angle_gamma   90.00
#
_symmetry.space_group_name_H-M   'P 1'
#
loop_
_entity.id
_entity.type
_entity.pdbx_description
1 polymer ?
#
loop_
_entity_poly.entity_id
_entity_poly.type
_entity_poly.pdbx_seq_one_letter_code
_entity_poly.pdbx_strand_id
1 'polypeptide(L)'
;MENSSDYEQVDIKIKHISPDILDNLAGFVGSYEALFNKRAIKFKDPSIRESIKGDLDFRRLILEEYTFLKRPIFINDDNIGIEKSI
;
A
#
# COMPACT_ATOMS: atom_id res chain seq x y z
N MET A 1 18.15 29.41 2.86
CA MET A 1 16.68 29.35 2.75
C MET A 1 16.37 28.85 1.35
N GLU A 2 15.85 27.62 1.24
CA GLU A 2 14.86 27.23 0.23
C GLU A 2 14.33 25.85 0.63
N ASN A 3 13.15 25.85 1.24
CA ASN A 3 12.27 24.70 1.34
C ASN A 3 11.64 24.50 -0.04
N SER A 4 11.53 23.26 -0.52
CA SER A 4 10.38 22.76 -1.30
C SER A 4 10.57 21.26 -1.50
N SER A 5 10.42 20.50 -0.44
CA SER A 5 10.09 19.08 -0.56
C SER A 5 8.65 19.02 -1.07
N ASP A 6 8.47 19.01 -2.40
CA ASP A 6 7.18 18.85 -3.06
C ASP A 6 6.72 17.41 -2.87
N TYR A 7 6.21 17.11 -1.68
CA TYR A 7 5.50 15.87 -1.40
C TYR A 7 4.00 16.15 -1.49
N GLU A 8 3.33 15.59 -2.51
CA GLU A 8 1.88 15.55 -2.52
C GLU A 8 1.38 14.58 -1.44
N GLN A 9 0.87 15.12 -0.35
CA GLN A 9 0.25 14.30 0.69
C GLN A 9 -1.14 13.83 0.21
N VAL A 10 -1.19 12.64 -0.35
CA VAL A 10 -2.46 12.01 -0.71
C VAL A 10 -3.05 11.31 0.51
N ASP A 11 -4.15 11.84 1.05
CA ASP A 11 -4.93 11.10 2.05
C ASP A 11 -5.71 9.96 1.39
N ILE A 12 -5.09 8.78 1.41
CA ILE A 12 -5.70 7.54 0.91
C ILE A 12 -6.91 7.06 1.72
N LYS A 13 -7.32 7.78 2.79
CA LYS A 13 -8.65 7.59 3.42
C LYS A 13 -9.77 8.24 2.61
N ILE A 14 -9.47 9.28 1.83
CA ILE A 14 -10.44 10.04 1.02
C ILE A 14 -10.45 9.54 -0.43
N LYS A 15 -9.28 9.17 -0.96
CA LYS A 15 -9.11 8.67 -2.33
C LYS A 15 -8.37 7.33 -2.30
N HIS A 16 -9.06 6.22 -2.57
CA HIS A 16 -8.39 4.91 -2.67
C HIS A 16 -7.25 4.98 -3.68
N ILE A 17 -6.18 4.21 -3.42
CA ILE A 17 -5.05 4.10 -4.34
C ILE A 17 -5.56 3.60 -5.71
N SER A 18 -5.07 4.21 -6.80
CA SER A 18 -5.39 3.71 -8.15
C SER A 18 -4.80 2.31 -8.34
N PRO A 19 -5.49 1.39 -9.04
CA PRO A 19 -4.92 0.11 -9.44
C PRO A 19 -3.57 0.25 -10.13
N ASP A 20 -3.40 1.21 -11.04
CA ASP A 20 -2.13 1.39 -11.77
C ASP A 20 -0.98 1.79 -10.83
N ILE A 21 -1.27 2.65 -9.85
CA ILE A 21 -0.29 3.06 -8.85
C ILE A 21 0.07 1.85 -7.97
N LEU A 22 -0.93 1.09 -7.51
CA LEU A 22 -0.69 -0.10 -6.70
C LEU A 22 0.16 -1.15 -7.44
N ASP A 23 -0.09 -1.35 -8.74
CA ASP A 23 0.64 -2.30 -9.57
C ASP A 23 2.09 -1.85 -9.78
N ASN A 24 2.30 -0.55 -10.01
CA ASN A 24 3.64 0.04 -10.05
C ASN A 24 4.37 -0.15 -8.71
N LEU A 25 3.73 0.19 -7.58
CA LEU A 25 4.30 -0.02 -6.24
C LEU A 25 4.72 -1.47 -6.05
N ALA A 26 3.85 -2.42 -6.41
CA ALA A 26 4.10 -3.84 -6.25
C ALA A 26 5.28 -4.29 -7.13
N GLY A 27 5.40 -3.74 -8.35
CA GLY A 27 6.57 -3.94 -9.21
C GLY A 27 7.89 -3.46 -8.58
N PHE A 28 7.87 -2.34 -7.84
CA PHE A 28 9.06 -1.84 -7.15
C PHE A 28 9.43 -2.65 -5.91
N VAL A 29 8.46 -3.05 -5.08
CA VAL A 29 8.75 -3.79 -3.84
C VAL A 29 8.73 -5.30 -3.97
N GLY A 30 8.29 -5.81 -5.12
CA GLY A 30 8.35 -7.21 -5.52
C GLY A 30 7.05 -8.00 -5.34
N SER A 31 6.08 -7.51 -4.56
CA SER A 31 4.77 -8.17 -4.41
C SER A 31 3.70 -7.28 -3.79
N TYR A 32 2.42 -7.63 -3.99
CA TYR A 32 1.30 -6.99 -3.28
C TYR A 32 1.32 -7.33 -1.79
N GLU A 33 1.75 -8.54 -1.43
CA GLU A 33 1.96 -8.92 -0.02
C GLU A 33 2.94 -7.98 0.70
N ALA A 34 4.00 -7.53 0.01
CA ALA A 34 4.97 -6.60 0.57
C ALA A 34 4.36 -5.23 0.89
N LEU A 35 3.29 -4.84 0.19
CA LEU A 35 2.50 -3.63 0.45
C LEU A 35 1.38 -3.84 1.47
N PHE A 36 1.08 -5.09 1.85
CA PHE A 36 -0.07 -5.41 2.67
C PHE A 36 0.15 -5.22 4.19
N ASN A 37 -0.77 -4.55 4.85
CA ASN A 37 -0.78 -4.34 6.29
C ASN A 37 -1.41 -5.52 7.04
N LYS A 38 -0.59 -6.52 7.36
CA LYS A 38 -1.00 -7.68 8.19
C LYS A 38 -1.43 -7.32 9.62
N ARG A 39 -1.26 -6.06 10.06
CA ARG A 39 -1.70 -5.58 11.38
C ARG A 39 -3.09 -4.93 11.35
N ALA A 40 -3.71 -4.80 10.17
CA ALA A 40 -5.05 -4.24 10.04
C ALA A 40 -6.06 -5.02 10.89
N ILE A 41 -6.97 -4.31 11.57
CA ILE A 41 -7.99 -4.93 12.44
C ILE A 41 -8.84 -5.93 11.64
N LYS A 42 -9.24 -5.56 10.41
CA LYS A 42 -10.01 -6.42 9.50
C LYS A 42 -9.27 -7.70 9.10
N PHE A 43 -7.93 -7.71 9.09
CA PHE A 43 -7.14 -8.90 8.75
C PHE A 43 -7.14 -9.95 9.87
N LYS A 44 -7.57 -9.60 11.08
CA LYS A 44 -7.70 -10.56 12.18
C LYS A 44 -8.82 -11.58 11.91
N ASP A 45 -9.79 -11.22 11.07
CA ASP A 45 -10.86 -12.12 10.63
C ASP A 45 -10.26 -13.35 9.90
N PRO A 46 -10.51 -14.58 10.38
CA PRO A 46 -10.06 -15.80 9.72
C PRO A 46 -10.54 -15.93 8.28
N SER A 47 -11.76 -15.50 7.95
CA SER A 47 -12.32 -15.61 6.60
C SER A 47 -11.52 -14.81 5.58
N ILE A 48 -11.03 -13.62 5.97
CA ILE A 48 -10.15 -12.80 5.15
C ILE A 48 -8.81 -13.51 4.91
N ARG A 49 -8.22 -14.08 5.96
CA ARG A 49 -6.94 -14.80 5.86
C ARG A 49 -7.05 -16.05 4.99
N GLU A 50 -8.13 -16.80 5.13
CA GLU A 50 -8.39 -18.01 4.35
C GLU A 50 -8.72 -17.70 2.89
N SER A 51 -9.22 -16.49 2.58
CA SER A 51 -9.49 -16.05 1.21
C SER A 51 -8.22 -15.84 0.37
N ILE A 52 -7.05 -15.72 0.99
CA ILE A 52 -5.78 -15.46 0.30
C ILE A 52 -5.18 -16.77 -0.19
N LYS A 53 -5.12 -16.94 -1.51
CA LYS A 53 -4.53 -18.09 -2.20
C LYS A 53 -3.29 -17.72 -3.01
N GLY A 54 -3.09 -16.44 -3.31
CA GLY A 54 -1.90 -15.94 -3.97
C GLY A 54 -1.73 -14.42 -3.88
N ASP A 55 -0.70 -13.90 -4.55
CA ASP A 55 -0.33 -12.47 -4.42
C ASP A 55 -1.44 -11.52 -4.92
N LEU A 56 -2.20 -11.95 -5.95
CA LEU A 56 -3.32 -11.18 -6.49
C LEU A 56 -4.48 -10.99 -5.49
N ASP A 57 -4.60 -11.85 -4.48
CA ASP A 57 -5.62 -11.67 -3.45
C ASP A 57 -5.26 -10.50 -2.52
N PHE A 58 -3.98 -10.26 -2.27
CA PHE A 58 -3.54 -9.06 -1.54
C PHE A 58 -3.86 -7.80 -2.33
N ARG A 59 -3.65 -7.80 -3.66
CA ARG A 59 -4.03 -6.69 -4.54
C ARG A 59 -5.53 -6.38 -4.41
N ARG A 60 -6.37 -7.41 -4.53
CA ARG A 60 -7.83 -7.28 -4.42
C ARG A 60 -8.20 -6.67 -3.07
N LEU A 61 -7.68 -7.21 -1.97
CA LEU A 61 -7.97 -6.71 -0.62
C LEU A 61 -7.54 -5.25 -0.44
N ILE A 62 -6.36 -4.86 -0.93
CA ILE A 62 -5.88 -3.47 -0.86
C ILE A 62 -6.81 -2.51 -1.59
N LEU A 63 -7.33 -2.90 -2.76
CA LEU A 63 -8.24 -2.07 -3.56
C LEU A 63 -9.65 -2.01 -2.97
N GLU A 64 -10.11 -3.06 -2.31
CA GLU A 64 -11.40 -3.11 -1.62
C GLU A 64 -11.39 -2.30 -0.32
N GLU A 65 -10.25 -2.25 0.37
CA GLU A 65 -10.16 -1.67 1.70
C GLU A 65 -8.78 -1.07 1.98
N TYR A 66 -8.71 0.26 1.99
CA TYR A 66 -7.48 1.02 2.15
C TYR A 66 -6.66 0.69 3.41
N THR A 67 -7.29 0.17 4.48
CA THR A 67 -6.58 -0.15 5.73
C THR A 67 -5.61 -1.32 5.57
N PHE A 68 -5.80 -2.11 4.50
CA PHE A 68 -4.90 -3.18 4.11
C PHE A 68 -3.64 -2.71 3.39
N LEU A 69 -3.53 -1.44 3.00
CA LEU A 69 -2.28 -0.87 2.51
C LEU A 69 -1.38 -0.46 3.69
N LYS A 70 -0.09 -0.82 3.66
CA LYS A 70 0.92 -0.33 4.62
C LYS A 70 1.01 1.20 4.55
N ARG A 71 1.32 1.83 5.68
CA ARG A 71 1.41 3.29 5.81
C ARG A 71 2.53 3.69 6.78
N PRO A 72 3.21 4.83 6.56
CA PRO A 72 3.15 5.65 5.35
C PRO A 72 3.78 4.96 4.12
N ILE A 73 3.43 5.40 2.92
CA ILE A 73 4.14 5.06 1.67
C ILE A 73 4.66 6.37 1.09
N PHE A 74 5.94 6.42 0.76
CA PHE A 74 6.56 7.57 0.11
C PHE A 74 6.82 7.24 -1.36
N ILE A 75 6.33 8.11 -2.24
CA ILE A 75 6.49 8.03 -3.70
C ILE A 75 7.24 9.30 -4.09
N ASN A 76 8.45 9.18 -4.63
CA ASN A 76 9.15 10.29 -5.27
C ASN A 76 8.99 10.13 -6.78
N ASP A 77 8.83 11.24 -7.52
CA ASP A 77 8.54 11.24 -8.98
C ASP A 77 9.53 10.43 -9.83
N ASP A 78 10.72 10.10 -9.31
CA ASP A 78 11.71 9.23 -9.96
C ASP A 78 11.99 7.90 -9.23
N ASN A 79 11.53 7.69 -7.98
CA ASN A 79 11.83 6.49 -7.19
C ASN A 79 10.79 6.26 -6.07
N ILE A 80 10.23 5.05 -6.02
CA ILE A 80 9.30 4.64 -4.95
C ILE A 80 10.06 3.86 -3.88
N GLY A 81 10.04 4.35 -2.64
CA GLY A 81 10.66 3.68 -1.49
C GLY A 81 9.69 3.53 -0.32
N ILE A 82 9.51 2.30 0.17
CA ILE A 82 8.91 2.09 1.50
C ILE A 82 10.02 2.34 2.52
N GLU A 83 9.96 3.44 3.24
CA GLU A 83 10.87 3.68 4.35
C GLU A 83 10.48 2.79 5.54
N LYS A 84 11.39 1.89 5.94
CA LYS A 84 11.27 1.16 7.20
C LYS A 84 11.77 2.08 8.30
N SER A 85 10.87 2.77 9.00
CA SER A 85 11.23 3.39 10.29
C SER A 85 11.60 2.27 11.28
N ILE A 86 12.85 2.33 11.76
CA ILE A 86 13.42 1.48 12.81
C ILE A 86 12.83 1.89 14.16
#